data_AF-A0A392TY21-F1
#
_entry.id   AF-A0A392TY21-F1
#
_cell.length_a   1.000
_cell.length_b   1.000
_cell.length_c   1.000
_cell.angle_alpha   90.00
_cell.angle_beta   90.00
_cell.angle_gamma   90.00
#
_symmetry.space_group_name_H-M   'P 1'
#
loop_
_entity.id
_entity.type
_entity.pdbx_description
1 polymer ?
#
loop_
_entity_poly.entity_id
_entity_poly.type
_entity_poly.pdbx_seq_one_letter_code
_entity_poly.pdbx_strand_id
1 'polypeptide(L)' 'MEEDCDMLFKPESVIATRMKDQGGQQVQQVLIKWTNRTIDEATWEDMMTVKNQFPEYNLEDKVAFLGG' A
#
# COMPACT_ATOMS: atom_id res chain seq x y z
N MET A 1 -11.74 16.55 21.40
CA MET A 1 -12.48 15.99 20.24
C MET A 1 -11.43 15.27 19.42
N GLU A 2 -11.10 14.06 19.86
CA GLU A 2 -9.82 13.40 19.60
C GLU A 2 -10.06 11.91 19.34
N GLU A 3 -10.85 11.55 18.32
CA GLU A 3 -11.08 10.13 18.00
C GLU A 3 -11.31 9.86 16.50
N ASP A 4 -10.51 10.42 15.58
CA ASP A 4 -10.74 10.11 14.15
C ASP A 4 -9.48 10.10 13.25
N CYS A 5 -8.26 10.19 13.80
CA CYS A 5 -7.08 10.17 12.93
C CYS A 5 -6.66 8.74 12.52
N ASP A 6 -7.09 7.71 13.24
CA ASP A 6 -6.59 6.33 13.04
C ASP A 6 -7.59 5.41 12.30
N MET A 7 -8.87 5.80 12.20
CA MET A 7 -9.93 4.90 11.72
C MET A 7 -10.43 5.17 10.30
N LEU A 8 -9.99 6.26 9.65
CA LEU A 8 -10.49 6.69 8.33
C LEU A 8 -9.65 6.18 7.14
N PHE A 9 -8.46 5.64 7.38
CA PHE A 9 -7.55 5.23 6.31
C PHE A 9 -7.65 3.73 6.06
N LYS A 10 -8.70 3.32 5.34
CA LYS A 10 -8.78 1.94 4.82
C LYS A 10 -8.03 1.85 3.49
N PRO A 11 -7.16 0.85 3.29
CA PRO A 11 -6.55 0.63 1.99
C PRO A 11 -7.64 0.23 1.00
N GLU A 12 -7.83 1.01 -0.06
CA GLU A 12 -8.77 0.70 -1.13
C GLU A 12 -8.16 -0.34 -2.07
N SER A 13 -6.95 -0.07 -2.57
CA SER A 13 -6.24 -0.93 -3.54
C SER A 13 -4.77 -0.54 -3.63
N VAL A 14 -3.90 -1.51 -3.99
CA VAL A 14 -2.53 -1.20 -4.41
C VAL A 14 -2.57 -0.75 -5.86
N ILE A 15 -2.05 0.45 -6.10
CA ILE A 15 -2.02 1.06 -7.44
C ILE A 15 -0.64 0.99 -8.09
N ALA A 16 0.41 0.79 -7.30
CA ALA A 16 1.78 0.61 -7.80
C ALA A 16 2.61 -0.19 -6.80
N THR A 17 3.65 -0.86 -7.28
CA THR A 17 4.63 -1.52 -6.42
C THR A 17 6.03 -1.12 -6.85
N ARG A 18 6.94 -0.96 -5.89
CA ARG A 18 8.35 -0.65 -6.14
C ARG A 18 9.23 -1.44 -5.20
N MET A 19 10.38 -1.87 -5.69
CA MET A 19 11.45 -2.39 -4.85
C MET A 19 12.41 -1.25 -4.52
N LYS A 20 12.67 -1.04 -3.24
CA LYS A 20 13.60 -0.04 -2.74
C LYS A 20 14.77 -0.77 -2.06
N ASP A 21 15.99 -0.40 -2.41
CA ASP A 21 17.16 -0.81 -1.63
C ASP A 21 17.23 0.05 -0.37
N GLN A 22 17.13 -0.57 0.80
CA GLN A 22 17.25 0.09 2.07
C GLN A 22 18.39 -0.56 2.85
N GLY A 23 19.61 -0.03 2.64
CA GLY A 23 20.81 -0.50 3.33
C GLY A 23 21.29 -1.87 2.86
N GLY A 24 21.17 -2.19 1.57
CA GLY A 24 21.54 -3.48 1.00
C GLY A 24 20.47 -4.57 1.13
N GLN A 25 19.30 -4.23 1.69
CA GLN A 25 18.14 -5.10 1.70
C GLN A 25 17.10 -4.58 0.71
N GLN A 26 16.63 -5.45 -0.18
CA GLN A 26 15.52 -5.15 -1.08
C GLN A 26 14.21 -5.18 -0.30
N VAL A 27 13.62 -4.02 -0.08
CA VAL A 27 12.31 -3.87 0.57
C VAL A 27 11.26 -3.60 -0.49
N GLN A 28 10.22 -4.42 -0.53
CA GLN A 28 9.10 -4.23 -1.43
C GLN A 28 8.10 -3.26 -0.80
N GLN A 29 7.93 -2.11 -1.44
CA GLN A 29 6.93 -1.11 -1.08
C GLN A 29 5.79 -1.13 -2.08
N VAL A 30 4.59 -0.90 -1.59
CA VAL A 30 3.36 -0.84 -2.36
C VAL A 30 2.70 0.50 -2.11
N LEU A 31 2.25 1.14 -3.20
CA LEU A 31 1.52 2.39 -3.15
C LEU A 31 0.05 2.06 -2.88
N ILE A 32 -0.39 2.38 -1.67
CA ILE A 32 -1.75 2.13 -1.21
C ILE A 32 -2.60 3.34 -1.53
N LYS A 33 -3.59 3.15 -2.40
CA LYS A 33 -4.68 4.10 -2.56
C LYS A 33 -5.61 3.93 -1.37
N TRP A 34 -5.84 5.01 -0.63
CA TRP A 34 -6.75 5.02 0.50
C TRP A 34 -8.20 5.25 0.04
N THR A 35 -9.15 4.61 0.71
CA THR A 35 -10.57 4.82 0.47
C THR A 35 -10.89 6.29 0.72
N ASN A 36 -11.67 6.91 -0.19
CA ASN A 36 -12.02 8.33 -0.12
C ASN A 36 -10.86 9.31 -0.38
N ARG A 37 -9.75 8.83 -0.99
CA ARG A 37 -8.58 9.63 -1.38
C ARG A 37 -8.23 9.42 -2.85
N THR A 38 -7.54 10.39 -3.43
CA THR A 38 -7.03 10.30 -4.80
C THR A 38 -5.72 9.53 -4.85
N ILE A 39 -5.34 9.07 -6.05
CA ILE A 39 -4.04 8.44 -6.32
C ILE A 39 -2.86 9.32 -5.88
N ASP A 40 -3.00 10.64 -5.98
CA ASP A 40 -1.99 11.61 -5.53
C ASP A 40 -1.76 11.58 -4.01
N GLU A 41 -2.79 11.22 -3.24
CA GLU A 41 -2.73 11.07 -1.79
C GLU A 41 -2.43 9.62 -1.36
N ALA A 42 -2.10 8.74 -2.31
CA ALA A 42 -1.69 7.38 -2.00
C ALA A 42 -0.31 7.39 -1.30
N THR A 43 -0.11 6.52 -0.31
CA THR A 43 1.15 6.44 0.44
C THR A 43 1.90 5.14 0.15
N TRP A 44 3.23 5.23 0.19
CA TRP A 44 4.11 4.08 0.03
C TRP A 44 4.23 3.34 1.35
N GLU A 45 3.58 2.19 1.43
CA GLU A 45 3.63 1.31 2.59
C GLU A 45 4.44 0.05 2.27
N ASP A 46 5.08 -0.56 3.26
CA ASP A 46 5.81 -1.81 3.03
C ASP A 46 4.82 -2.97 2.81
N MET A 47 5.07 -3.80 1.80
CA MET A 47 4.19 -4.93 1.48
C MET A 47 3.96 -5.83 2.70
N MET A 48 5.02 -6.08 3.47
CA MET A 48 4.96 -6.90 4.68
C MET A 48 4.06 -6.26 5.74
N THR A 49 4.19 -4.95 5.94
CA THR A 49 3.39 -4.18 6.90
C THR A 49 1.92 -4.18 6.50
N VAL A 50 1.62 -3.90 5.22
CA VAL A 50 0.25 -3.92 4.70
C VAL A 50 -0.37 -5.32 4.82
N LYS A 51 0.38 -6.37 4.44
CA LYS A 51 -0.09 -7.76 4.55
C LYS A 51 -0.33 -8.18 6.00
N ASN A 52 0.47 -7.67 6.93
CA ASN A 52 0.31 -7.96 8.36
C ASN A 52 -0.83 -7.16 9.01
N GLN A 53 -1.01 -5.89 8.63
CA GLN A 53 -2.09 -5.04 9.15
C GLN A 53 -3.44 -5.35 8.51
N PHE A 54 -3.43 -5.73 7.24
CA PHE A 54 -4.62 -6.01 6.44
C PHE A 54 -4.53 -7.38 5.74
N PRO A 55 -4.45 -8.49 6.50
CA PRO A 55 -4.33 -9.82 5.92
C PRO A 55 -5.57 -10.25 5.11
N GLU A 56 -6.73 -9.66 5.40
CA GLU A 56 -7.98 -9.90 4.65
C GLU A 56 -8.05 -9.10 3.34
N TYR A 57 -7.34 -7.98 3.28
CA TYR A 57 -7.20 -7.19 2.06
C TYR A 57 -6.01 -7.77 1.30
N ASN A 58 -6.29 -8.80 0.50
CA ASN A 58 -5.40 -9.26 -0.56
C ASN A 58 -5.27 -8.16 -1.62
N LEU A 59 -4.50 -7.12 -1.30
CA LEU A 59 -4.17 -6.00 -2.17
C LEU A 59 -3.19 -6.40 -3.29
N GLU A 60 -2.95 -7.71 -3.45
CA GLU A 60 -2.12 -8.32 -4.47
C GLU A 60 -2.84 -8.43 -5.84
N ASP A 61 -4.15 -8.15 -5.93
CA ASP A 61 -4.88 -8.23 -7.18
C ASP A 61 -4.76 -6.92 -7.99
N LYS A 62 -3.97 -6.97 -9.08
CA LYS A 62 -3.80 -5.99 -10.18
C LYS A 62 -2.44 -5.28 -10.32
N VAL A 63 -1.34 -5.85 -9.86
CA VAL A 63 -0.07 -5.60 -10.59
C VAL A 63 -0.12 -6.44 -11.85
N ALA A 64 -0.81 -5.91 -12.88
CA ALA A 64 -0.71 -6.44 -14.22
C ALA A 64 0.79 -6.41 -14.58
N PHE A 65 1.37 -7.60 -14.62
CA PHE A 65 2.73 -7.86 -15.05
C PHE A 65 2.86 -7.38 -16.50
N LEU A 66 3.18 -6.10 -16.71
CA LEU A 66 3.55 -5.58 -18.02
C LEU A 66 4.98 -6.04 -18.29
N GLY A 67 5.11 -7.33 -18.57
CA GLY A 67 6.18 -7.87 -19.39
C GLY A 67 5.75 -7.73 -20.85
N GLY A 68 6.45 -6.88 -21.59
CA GLY A 68 6.25 -6.64 -23.02
C GLY A 68 7.10 -5.48 -23.49
#